data_AF-A0A951JLD2-F1
#
_entry.id   AF-A0A951JLD2-F1
#
_cell.length_a   1.000
_cell.length_b   1.000
_cell.length_c   1.000
_cell.angle_alpha   90.00
_cell.angle_beta   90.00
_cell.angle_gamma   90.00
#
_symmetry.space_group_name_H-M   'P 1'
#
loop_
_entity.id
_entity.type
_entity.pdbx_description
1 polymer ?
#
loop_
_entity_poly.entity_id
_entity_poly.type
_entity_poly.pdbx_seq_one_letter_code
_entity_poly.pdbx_strand_id
1 'polypeptide(L)' 'MSSAAGIVTAVSRSPAHSFSKSNELFIRLVAGLGVEGDAHAGETVKHRSRVRADPTQPNLRQVHLIHAELHD' A
#
# COMPACT_ATOMS: atom_id res chain seq x y z
N MET A 1 -26.01 -12.96 -3.05
CA MET A 1 -25.58 -11.75 -2.31
C MET A 1 -25.24 -10.70 -3.35
N SER A 2 -25.92 -9.55 -3.34
CA SER A 2 -25.51 -8.42 -4.18
C SER A 2 -24.19 -7.89 -3.62
N SER A 3 -23.10 -8.04 -4.36
CA SER A 3 -21.87 -7.32 -4.06
C SER A 3 -22.11 -5.88 -4.49
N ALA A 4 -22.29 -4.98 -3.52
CA ALA A 4 -22.05 -3.57 -3.79
C ALA A 4 -20.55 -3.45 -4.14
N ALA A 5 -20.26 -3.15 -5.41
CA ALA A 5 -18.90 -2.91 -5.85
C ALA A 5 -18.41 -1.60 -5.21
N GLY A 6 -17.30 -1.66 -4.48
CA GLY A 6 -16.63 -0.46 -4.00
C GLY A 6 -16.04 0.34 -5.16
N ILE A 7 -16.04 1.66 -5.06
CA ILE A 7 -15.40 2.57 -6.02
C ILE A 7 -14.13 3.12 -5.36
N VAL A 8 -13.01 3.02 -6.06
CA VAL A 8 -11.76 3.69 -5.66
C VAL A 8 -11.86 5.15 -6.10
N THR A 9 -11.93 6.07 -5.14
CA THR A 9 -12.05 7.51 -5.42
C THR A 9 -10.70 8.19 -5.61
N ALA A 10 -9.63 7.64 -5.04
CA ALA A 10 -8.27 8.12 -5.17
C ALA A 10 -7.25 6.99 -5.01
N VAL A 11 -6.07 7.19 -5.58
CA VAL A 11 -4.89 6.34 -5.38
C VAL A 11 -3.70 7.22 -5.04
N SER A 12 -2.81 6.72 -4.20
CA SER A 12 -1.67 7.50 -3.69
C SER A 12 -0.44 6.61 -3.53
N ARG A 13 0.74 7.16 -3.78
CA ARG A 13 2.03 6.50 -3.52
C ARG A 13 3.04 7.52 -3.01
N SER A 14 4.14 7.06 -2.41
CA SER A 14 5.29 7.90 -2.13
C SER A 14 6.58 7.11 -2.32
N PRO A 15 7.59 7.65 -3.04
CA PRO A 15 8.89 7.01 -3.13
C PRO A 15 9.69 7.11 -1.82
N ALA A 16 9.21 7.88 -0.84
CA ALA A 16 9.86 8.06 0.46
C ALA A 16 9.05 7.42 1.60
N HIS A 17 9.74 7.05 2.69
CA HIS A 17 9.09 6.67 3.96
C HIS A 17 8.54 7.90 4.70
N SER A 18 7.65 8.64 4.05
CA SER A 18 6.90 9.77 4.60
C SER A 18 5.56 9.31 5.19
N PHE A 19 5.01 10.09 6.13
CA PHE A 19 3.68 9.85 6.67
C PHE A 19 2.60 10.02 5.59
N SER A 20 2.70 11.10 4.82
CA SER A 20 1.76 11.42 3.75
C SER A 20 2.19 10.85 2.40
N LYS A 21 1.21 10.54 1.56
CA LYS A 21 1.35 10.20 0.14
C LYS A 21 0.51 11.16 -0.67
N SER A 22 1.03 11.66 -1.78
CA SER A 22 0.25 12.48 -2.71
C SER A 22 -0.68 11.59 -3.54
N ASN A 23 -1.84 12.11 -3.90
CA ASN A 23 -2.70 11.47 -4.87
C ASN A 23 -2.03 11.46 -6.25
N GLU A 24 -2.24 10.38 -6.98
CA GLU A 24 -1.74 10.16 -8.33
C GLU A 24 -2.89 9.92 -9.29
N LEU A 25 -2.69 10.22 -10.57
CA LEU A 25 -3.69 9.92 -11.60
C LEU A 25 -3.92 8.41 -11.77
N PHE A 26 -2.87 7.62 -11.58
CA PHE A 26 -2.93 6.17 -11.60
C PHE A 26 -1.79 5.59 -10.77
N ILE A 27 -1.94 4.32 -10.39
CA ILE A 27 -0.87 3.50 -9.82
C ILE A 27 -0.80 2.17 -10.57
N ARG A 28 0.37 1.52 -10.55
CA ARG A 28 0.53 0.15 -11.05
C ARG A 28 0.70 -0.80 -9.88
N LEU A 29 -0.15 -1.82 -9.82
CA LEU A 29 0.00 -2.94 -8.89
C LEU A 29 0.89 -4.00 -9.53
N VAL A 30 1.95 -4.39 -8.82
CA VAL A 30 2.84 -5.47 -9.19
C VAL A 30 2.62 -6.62 -8.21
N ALA A 31 2.18 -7.76 -8.74
CA ALA A 31 1.85 -8.92 -7.92
C ALA A 31 3.04 -9.34 -7.05
N GLY A 32 2.78 -9.60 -5.77
CA GLY A 32 3.83 -9.97 -4.82
C GLY A 32 4.77 -8.84 -4.38
N LEU A 33 4.65 -7.63 -4.95
CA LEU A 33 5.49 -6.48 -4.60
C LEU A 33 4.71 -5.29 -4.05
N GLY A 34 3.48 -5.04 -4.53
CA GLY A 34 2.68 -3.87 -4.15
C GLY A 34 2.69 -2.79 -5.22
N VAL A 35 2.73 -1.51 -4.82
CA VAL A 35 2.61 -0.38 -5.74
C VAL A 35 3.97 -0.01 -6.33
N GLU A 36 4.07 0.04 -7.67
CA GLU A 36 5.28 0.47 -8.38
C GLU A 36 5.76 1.86 -7.92
N GLY A 37 7.01 1.94 -7.45
CA GLY A 37 7.62 3.19 -6.97
C GLY A 37 7.16 3.66 -5.59
N ASP A 38 6.39 2.86 -4.83
CA ASP A 38 6.13 3.13 -3.42
C ASP A 38 7.27 2.60 -2.53
N ALA A 39 7.66 3.36 -1.50
CA ALA A 39 8.71 2.99 -0.57
C ALA A 39 8.46 1.67 0.18
N HIS A 40 7.20 1.23 0.27
CA HIS A 40 6.81 0.00 0.95
C HIS A 40 6.71 -1.21 0.02
N ALA A 41 6.98 -1.03 -1.28
CA ALA A 41 6.97 -2.12 -2.24
C ALA A 41 8.13 -3.11 -2.01
N GLY A 42 7.85 -4.39 -2.20
CA GLY A 42 8.81 -5.48 -2.11
C GLY A 42 8.21 -6.77 -1.57
N GLU A 43 8.89 -7.88 -1.86
CA GLU A 43 8.45 -9.23 -1.49
C GLU A 43 8.46 -9.44 0.03
N THR A 44 9.42 -8.84 0.72
CA THR A 44 9.62 -9.01 2.17
C THR A 44 9.24 -7.77 2.98
N VAL A 45 8.96 -8.01 4.26
CA VAL A 45 8.51 -6.98 5.20
C VAL A 45 9.48 -5.78 5.26
N LYS A 46 8.91 -4.57 5.16
CA LYS A 46 9.70 -3.31 5.26
C LYS A 46 9.62 -2.65 6.65
N HIS A 47 8.74 -3.13 7.52
CA HIS A 47 8.53 -2.54 8.84
C HIS A 47 9.64 -2.94 9.83
N ARG A 48 10.39 -1.97 10.34
CA ARG A 48 11.61 -2.17 11.18
C ARG A 48 11.46 -3.18 12.31
N SER A 49 10.34 -3.15 13.05
CA SER A 49 10.10 -4.08 14.14
C SER A 49 9.97 -5.54 13.66
N ARG A 50 9.31 -5.76 12.52
CA ARG A 50 9.16 -7.10 11.94
C ARG A 50 10.44 -7.57 11.26
N VAL A 51 11.16 -6.66 10.59
CA VAL A 51 12.49 -6.94 10.03
C VAL A 51 13.45 -7.42 11.10
N ARG A 52 13.41 -6.81 12.31
CA ARG A 52 14.21 -7.27 13.45
C ARG A 52 13.83 -8.69 13.89
N ALA A 53 12.56 -9.06 13.81
CA ALA A 53 12.10 -10.40 14.19
C ALA A 53 12.51 -11.45 13.14
N ASP A 54 12.22 -11.19 11.86
CA ASP A 54 12.70 -11.98 10.73
C ASP A 54 12.56 -11.13 9.44
N PRO A 55 13.67 -10.80 8.76
CA PRO A 55 13.67 -9.97 7.55
C PRO A 55 13.14 -10.68 6.30
N THR A 56 12.95 -12.00 6.35
CA THR A 56 12.51 -12.81 5.21
C THR A 56 10.99 -12.98 5.14
N GLN A 57 10.25 -12.52 6.16
CA GLN A 57 8.80 -12.61 6.19
C GLN A 57 8.16 -11.92 4.98
N PRO A 58 7.11 -12.52 4.39
CA PRO A 58 6.41 -11.92 3.27
C PRO A 58 5.79 -10.57 3.65
N ASN A 59 5.78 -9.66 2.68
CA ASN A 59 5.15 -8.36 2.84
C ASN A 59 3.63 -8.46 2.73
N LEU A 60 2.95 -8.63 3.86
CA LEU A 60 1.48 -8.62 3.91
C LEU A 60 0.87 -7.21 3.88
N ARG A 61 1.68 -6.17 3.64
CA ARG A 61 1.29 -4.74 3.70
C ARG A 61 1.62 -4.00 2.41
N GLN A 62 1.45 -4.68 1.29
CA GLN A 62 1.72 -4.17 -0.04
C GLN A 62 0.79 -3.02 -0.44
N VAL A 63 -0.45 -3.01 0.06
CA VAL A 63 -1.46 -1.97 -0.19
C VAL A 63 -2.26 -1.73 1.08
N HIS A 64 -2.70 -0.49 1.28
CA HIS A 64 -3.67 -0.12 2.30
C HIS A 64 -4.93 0.41 1.60
N LEU A 65 -6.10 -0.09 2.00
CA LEU A 65 -7.39 0.48 1.61
C LEU A 65 -7.92 1.29 2.77
N ILE A 66 -8.25 2.55 2.51
CA ILE A 66 -8.82 3.47 3.48
C ILE A 66 -10.20 3.86 2.98
N HIS A 67 -11.15 3.83 3.89
CA HIS A 67 -12.54 4.19 3.65
C HIS A 67 -12.67 5.68 3.35
N ALA A 68 -13.44 6.01 2.31
CA ALA A 68 -13.59 7.39 1.86
C ALA A 68 -14.23 8.28 2.94
N GLU A 69 -15.11 7.74 3.77
CA GLU A 69 -15.76 8.44 4.89
C GLU A 69 -14.80 8.83 6.04
N LEU A 70 -13.53 8.41 6.00
CA LEU A 70 -12.49 8.87 6.93
C LEU A 70 -11.76 10.13 6.43
N HIS A 71 -12.11 10.61 5.25
CA HIS A 71 -11.57 11.81 4.63
C HIS A 71 -12.70 12.84 4.51
N ASP A 72 -12.72 13.84 5.40
CA ASP A 72 -13.67 14.97 5.36
C ASP A 72 -13.24 16.03 4.32
#